data_AF-A0A2B2CFV2-F1
#
_entry.id   AF-A0A2B2CFV2-F1
#
_cell.length_a   1.000
_cell.length_b   1.000
_cell.length_c   1.000
_cell.angle_alpha   90.00
_cell.angle_beta   90.00
_cell.angle_gamma   90.00
#
_symmetry.space_group_name_H-M   'P 1'
#
loop_
_entity.id
_entity.type
_entity.pdbx_description
1 polymer ?
#
loop_
_entity_poly.entity_id
_entity_poly.type
_entity_poly.pdbx_seq_one_letter_code
_entity_poly.pdbx_strand_id
1 'polypeptide(L)'
;MPNDFQFSNFINEVSLQTKMENVWSNTCGSWQNCNEDTIQSFLAQCLDYNIDPQYCMSWVEQHKDIIPDWTSVSETSLGWINEHTSTGSAISISKEDLS
;
A
#
# COMPACT_ATOMS: atom_id res chain seq x y z
N MET A 1 -19.62 -27.97 10.14
CA MET A 1 -19.88 -26.54 10.43
C MET A 1 -18.60 -25.80 10.09
N PRO A 2 -18.62 -24.79 9.20
CA PRO A 2 -17.45 -23.95 9.00
C PRO A 2 -17.08 -23.30 10.34
N ASN A 3 -15.80 -23.26 10.66
CA ASN A 3 -15.31 -22.70 11.93
C ASN A 3 -15.62 -21.19 11.95
N ASP A 4 -16.29 -20.69 12.99
CA ASP A 4 -16.65 -19.27 13.13
C ASP A 4 -15.42 -18.33 13.00
N PHE A 5 -14.24 -18.81 13.40
CA PHE A 5 -12.95 -18.14 13.27
C PHE A 5 -12.50 -17.89 11.81
N GLN A 6 -12.89 -18.77 10.88
CA GLN A 6 -12.57 -18.62 9.45
C GLN A 6 -13.51 -17.62 8.79
N PHE A 7 -14.78 -17.61 9.20
CA PHE A 7 -15.77 -16.63 8.73
C PHE A 7 -15.47 -15.22 9.24
N SER A 8 -15.09 -15.06 10.51
CA SER A 8 -14.75 -13.75 11.07
C SER A 8 -13.54 -13.11 10.37
N ASN A 9 -12.52 -13.90 10.06
CA ASN A 9 -11.33 -13.40 9.34
C ASN A 9 -11.69 -12.97 7.92
N PHE A 10 -12.48 -13.76 7.21
CA PHE A 10 -12.98 -13.39 5.88
C PHE A 10 -13.78 -12.09 5.88
N ILE A 11 -14.70 -11.90 6.85
CA ILE A 11 -15.49 -10.65 6.94
C ILE A 11 -14.60 -9.44 7.28
N ASN A 12 -13.61 -9.62 8.16
CA ASN A 12 -12.64 -8.57 8.47
C ASN A 12 -11.79 -8.22 7.25
N GLU A 13 -11.29 -9.20 6.49
CA GLU A 13 -10.51 -9.01 5.27
C GLU A 13 -11.33 -8.30 4.18
N VAL A 14 -12.57 -8.73 3.92
CA VAL A 14 -13.48 -8.07 2.97
C VAL A 14 -13.74 -6.62 3.40
N SER A 15 -13.91 -6.38 4.70
CA SER A 15 -14.12 -5.02 5.23
C SER A 15 -12.87 -4.13 5.10
N LEU A 16 -11.68 -4.71 5.23
CA LEU A 16 -10.41 -4.00 5.10
C LEU A 16 -10.13 -3.64 3.65
N GLN A 17 -10.28 -4.60 2.74
CA GLN A 17 -10.11 -4.39 1.31
C GLN A 17 -11.11 -3.33 0.81
N THR A 18 -12.38 -3.40 1.22
CA THR A 18 -13.39 -2.40 0.84
C THR A 18 -12.99 -0.98 1.29
N LYS A 19 -12.43 -0.83 2.50
CA LYS A 19 -11.96 0.48 2.97
C LYS A 19 -10.79 0.98 2.12
N MET A 20 -9.81 0.12 1.84
CA MET A 20 -8.66 0.45 0.99
C MET A 20 -9.09 0.85 -0.43
N GLU A 21 -10.00 0.10 -1.06
CA GLU A 21 -10.53 0.42 -2.39
C GLU A 21 -11.25 1.77 -2.43
N ASN A 22 -12.01 2.10 -1.38
CA ASN A 22 -12.63 3.42 -1.25
C ASN A 22 -11.59 4.54 -1.13
N VAL A 23 -10.53 4.32 -0.35
CA VAL A 23 -9.42 5.29 -0.25
C VAL A 23 -8.76 5.47 -1.61
N TRP A 24 -8.43 4.39 -2.30
CA TRP A 24 -7.86 4.43 -3.65
C TRP A 24 -8.75 5.17 -4.65
N SER A 25 -10.07 4.92 -4.61
CA SER A 25 -11.03 5.60 -5.48
C SER A 25 -11.11 7.10 -5.20
N ASN A 26 -10.86 7.53 -3.96
CA ASN A 26 -10.90 8.94 -3.58
C ASN A 26 -9.59 9.70 -3.88
N THR A 27 -8.48 8.99 -4.02
CA THR A 27 -7.15 9.58 -4.26
C THR A 27 -6.71 9.41 -5.70
N CYS A 28 -6.38 8.18 -6.10
CA CYS A 28 -5.95 7.87 -7.45
C CYS A 28 -7.14 7.93 -8.40
N GLY A 29 -8.29 7.36 -8.02
CA GLY A 29 -9.54 7.33 -8.79
C GLY A 29 -9.51 6.48 -10.07
N SER A 30 -8.35 6.37 -10.71
CA SER A 30 -8.06 5.49 -11.83
C SER A 30 -6.57 5.13 -11.82
N TRP A 31 -6.22 3.99 -12.42
CA TRP A 31 -4.83 3.55 -12.51
C TRP A 31 -3.96 4.51 -13.31
N GLN A 32 -4.53 5.15 -14.33
CA GLN A 32 -3.87 6.15 -15.17
C GLN A 32 -3.55 7.45 -14.44
N ASN A 33 -4.27 7.73 -13.35
CA ASN A 33 -4.07 8.91 -12.51
C ASN A 33 -3.27 8.57 -11.23
N CYS A 34 -2.87 7.31 -11.06
CA CYS A 34 -2.01 6.87 -9.96
C CYS A 34 -0.55 7.26 -10.25
N ASN A 35 -0.14 8.43 -9.79
CA ASN A 35 1.18 9.07 -9.94
C ASN A 35 1.80 9.37 -8.56
N GLU A 36 2.94 10.06 -8.51
CA GLU A 36 3.67 10.37 -7.27
C GLU A 36 2.79 11.12 -6.23
N ASP A 37 2.03 12.12 -6.64
CA ASP A 37 1.23 12.95 -5.73
C ASP A 37 0.02 12.17 -5.18
N THR A 38 -0.66 11.44 -6.06
CA THR A 38 -1.88 10.70 -5.70
C THR A 38 -1.57 9.44 -4.91
N ILE A 39 -0.42 8.78 -5.15
CA ILE A 39 0.00 7.62 -4.37
C ILE A 39 0.40 8.02 -2.96
N GLN A 40 1.07 9.17 -2.77
CA GLN A 40 1.34 9.69 -1.42
C GLN A 40 0.04 10.02 -0.68
N SER A 41 -0.93 10.63 -1.38
CA SER A 41 -2.26 10.90 -0.81
C SER A 41 -3.01 9.62 -0.45
N PHE A 42 -2.89 8.58 -1.27
CA PHE A 42 -3.44 7.25 -1.01
C PHE A 42 -2.85 6.63 0.26
N LEU A 43 -1.52 6.65 0.40
CA LEU A 43 -0.83 6.08 1.55
C LEU A 43 -1.12 6.84 2.86
N ALA A 44 -1.19 8.17 2.79
CA ALA A 44 -1.58 9.01 3.92
C ALA A 44 -2.99 8.67 4.41
N GLN A 45 -3.94 8.55 3.49
CA GLN A 45 -5.30 8.18 3.86
C GLN A 45 -5.41 6.73 4.34
N CYS A 46 -4.65 5.78 3.77
CA CYS A 46 -4.57 4.44 4.32
C CYS A 46 -4.19 4.47 5.81
N LEU A 47 -3.15 5.24 6.16
CA LEU A 47 -2.71 5.41 7.53
C LEU A 47 -3.81 6.05 8.42
N ASP A 48 -4.49 7.09 7.94
CA ASP A 48 -5.59 7.76 8.65
C ASP A 48 -6.78 6.82 8.92
N TYR A 49 -7.07 5.91 7.99
CA TYR A 49 -8.10 4.87 8.14
C TYR A 49 -7.61 3.62 8.89
N ASN A 50 -6.41 3.69 9.49
CA ASN A 50 -5.79 2.62 10.25
C ASN A 50 -5.58 1.34 9.41
N ILE A 51 -5.24 1.53 8.14
CA ILE A 51 -4.82 0.51 7.17
C ILE A 51 -3.31 0.64 7.01
N ASP A 52 -2.60 -0.49 7.06
CA ASP A 52 -1.14 -0.49 6.88
C ASP A 52 -0.77 0.02 5.47
N PRO A 53 0.04 1.08 5.34
CA PRO A 53 0.48 1.59 4.04
C PRO A 53 1.23 0.57 3.17
N GLN A 54 1.95 -0.39 3.78
CA GLN A 54 2.59 -1.49 3.04
C GLN A 54 1.57 -2.49 2.50
N TYR A 55 0.48 -2.73 3.23
CA TYR A 55 -0.65 -3.52 2.72
C TYR A 55 -1.29 -2.83 1.51
N CYS A 56 -1.53 -1.52 1.63
CA CYS A 56 -2.02 -0.70 0.53
C CYS A 56 -1.10 -0.77 -0.71
N MET A 57 0.22 -0.67 -0.53
CA MET A 57 1.17 -0.82 -1.64
C MET A 57 1.20 -2.21 -2.25
N SER A 58 1.14 -3.26 -1.43
CA SER A 58 1.09 -4.64 -1.91
C SER A 58 -0.14 -4.91 -2.78
N TRP A 59 -1.23 -4.20 -2.54
CA TRP A 59 -2.42 -4.25 -3.39
C TRP A 59 -2.24 -3.48 -4.69
N VAL A 60 -1.70 -2.26 -4.64
CA VAL A 60 -1.43 -1.44 -5.85
C VAL A 60 -0.43 -2.12 -6.78
N GLU A 61 0.59 -2.80 -6.26
CA GLU A 61 1.61 -3.50 -7.06
C GLU A 61 1.00 -4.58 -7.98
N GLN A 62 -0.15 -5.16 -7.61
CA GLN A 62 -0.86 -6.14 -8.46
C GLN A 62 -1.35 -5.52 -9.78
N HIS A 63 -1.40 -4.19 -9.85
CA HIS A 63 -1.85 -3.42 -11.00
C HIS A 63 -0.73 -2.63 -11.69
N LYS A 64 0.55 -2.91 -11.37
CA LYS A 64 1.70 -2.17 -11.90
C LYS A 64 1.75 -2.07 -13.43
N ASP A 65 1.26 -3.08 -14.14
CA ASP A 65 1.31 -3.13 -15.61
C ASP A 65 0.39 -2.11 -16.29
N ILE A 66 -0.58 -1.55 -15.55
CA ILE A 66 -1.54 -0.55 -16.05
C ILE A 66 -1.34 0.83 -15.43
N ILE A 67 -0.39 0.96 -14.50
CA ILE A 67 -0.03 2.22 -13.87
C ILE A 67 1.08 2.89 -14.71
N PRO A 68 0.87 4.11 -15.22
CA PRO A 68 1.92 4.85 -15.91
C PRO A 68 3.09 5.14 -14.97
N ASP A 69 4.31 5.05 -15.50
CA ASP A 69 5.54 5.35 -14.75
C ASP A 69 5.62 4.64 -13.39
N TRP A 70 5.28 3.34 -13.38
CA TRP A 70 5.27 2.52 -12.18
C TRP A 70 6.56 2.62 -11.35
N THR A 71 7.72 2.75 -12.00
CA THR A 71 9.00 2.92 -11.31
C THR A 71 8.99 4.16 -10.41
N SER A 72 8.59 5.32 -10.93
CA SER A 72 8.53 6.55 -10.12
C SER A 72 7.49 6.45 -8.99
N VAL A 73 6.32 5.86 -9.28
CA VAL A 73 5.26 5.62 -8.29
C VAL A 73 5.75 4.72 -7.16
N SER A 74 6.40 3.61 -7.51
CA SER A 74 6.93 2.64 -6.55
C SER A 74 8.03 3.24 -5.68
N GLU A 75 8.97 4.00 -6.26
CA GLU A 75 10.05 4.65 -5.51
C GLU A 75 9.52 5.71 -4.55
N THR A 76 8.61 6.56 -5.02
CA THR A 76 7.94 7.58 -4.20
C THR A 76 7.21 6.95 -3.01
N SER A 77 6.50 5.86 -3.27
CA SER A 77 5.76 5.13 -2.24
C SER A 77 6.66 4.52 -1.18
N LEU A 78 7.77 3.90 -1.58
CA LEU A 78 8.74 3.33 -0.65
C LEU A 78 9.37 4.43 0.22
N GLY A 79 9.71 5.59 -0.37
CA GLY A 79 10.18 6.75 0.37
C GLY A 79 9.18 7.21 1.41
N TRP A 80 7.92 7.42 1.00
CA TRP A 80 6.84 7.84 1.89
C TRP A 80 6.62 6.86 3.05
N ILE A 81 6.59 5.56 2.77
CA ILE A 81 6.39 4.52 3.80
C ILE A 81 7.53 4.54 4.82
N ASN A 82 8.78 4.64 4.37
CA ASN A 82 9.93 4.68 5.26
C ASN A 82 9.95 5.93 6.16
N GLU A 83 9.40 7.05 5.68
CA GLU A 83 9.32 8.30 6.46
C GLU A 83 8.16 8.34 7.46
N HIS A 84 7.05 7.67 7.15
CA HIS A 84 5.79 7.82 7.90
C HIS A 84 5.33 6.59 8.65
N THR A 85 5.85 5.42 8.31
CA THR A 85 5.68 4.25 9.15
C THR A 85 6.95 4.07 9.95
N SER A 86 6.81 3.99 11.27
CA SER A 86 7.91 3.54 12.14
C SER A 86 8.05 2.04 11.92
N THR A 87 8.54 1.65 10.75
CA THR A 87 9.05 0.30 10.52
C THR A 87 10.23 0.18 11.47
N GLY A 88 9.96 -0.39 12.64
CA GLY A 88 10.97 -0.83 13.59
C GLY A 88 11.83 -1.88 12.93
N SER A 89 12.78 -1.43 12.12
CA SER A 89 13.95 -2.10 11.55
C SER A 89 14.43 -1.19 10.43
N ALA A 90 15.42 -0.34 10.72
CA ALA A 90 16.29 0.15 9.68
C ALA A 90 16.85 -1.09 8.96
N ILE A 91 16.42 -1.37 7.73
CA ILE A 91 17.23 -2.21 6.86
C ILE A 91 18.44 -1.34 6.53
N SER A 92 19.47 -1.44 7.36
CA SER A 92 20.81 -1.00 7.02
C SER A 92 21.22 -1.86 5.82
N ILE A 93 20.98 -1.36 4.61
CA ILE A 93 21.70 -1.82 3.43
C ILE A 93 23.12 -1.31 3.63
N SER A 94 23.88 -2.06 4.43
CA SER A 94 25.33 -1.99 4.39
C SER A 94 25.71 -2.46 3.00
N LYS A 95 26.23 -1.53 2.19
CA LYS A 95 26.90 -1.80 0.91
C LYS A 95 28.19 -2.61 1.17
N GLU A 96 28.09 -3.83 1.66
CA GLU A 96 29.23 -4.72 1.90
C GLU A 96 28.74 -6.17 1.73
N ASP A 97 28.61 -6.66 0.49
CA ASP A 97 29.03 -8.02 0.05
C ASP A 97 28.65 -8.27 -1.43
N LEU A 98 29.11 -7.40 -2.33
CA LEU A 98 29.24 -7.75 -3.74
C LEU A 98 30.67 -7.40 -4.15
N SER A 99 31.61 -8.25 -3.72
CA SER A 99 32.97 -8.30 -4.25
C SER A 99 33.34 -9.72 -4.65
#